data_AF-A0A937Z5Y2-F1
#
_entry.id   AF-A0A937Z5Y2-F1
#
_cell.length_a   1.000
_cell.length_b   1.000
_cell.length_c   1.000
_cell.angle_alpha   90.00
_cell.angle_beta   90.00
_cell.angle_gamma   90.00
#
_symmetry.space_group_name_H-M   'P 1'
#
loop_
_entity.id
_entity.type
_entity.pdbx_description
1 polymer ?
#
loop_
_entity_poly.entity_id
_entity_poly.type
_entity_poly.pdbx_seq_one_letter_code
_entity_poly.pdbx_strand_id
1 'polypeptide(L)'
;RETERQAQTGALDEALRRIEQGRAETRAAVEAAEAEATLMPVADALQAELAASRDILNRDRTSYSEALSRHDGLEREAGARAGRRQTIAEELEQWRMRASRAAQQIATLAARGDELRTAIEEQKALPTLLAEKRSRLLSALEEADGQRRLAGDALAAVENAARAADQELREAQERLAEARERQARAGARLEASRQRHSACEQRIGEALNCAPADVAETAGLDMATIPAADEIERKLFALRDDRERLGAVNLRADEEAAEVGKQLETLVRERDDLMQAIARLRGGISSLNREGRQRLLDAFGTVNAKFGELFTTLFGGGKAELQLIESDDPLEAGLEILANPPGKRPTTLSLLSGGEQTLTALSLIFAVFLTNPSPICVLDEVDAPLDDHNVERFCNLLDAMLKRTDTRFLIITHHALTMARMNRLYGVTMAERGVSQLVSVNLEEAERMKEAV
;
A
#
# COMPACT_ATOMS: atom_id res chain seq x y z
N ARG A 1 -51.52 162.15 -18.41
CA ARG A 1 -50.07 162.43 -18.21
C ARG A 1 -49.65 162.51 -16.74
N GLU A 2 -50.55 162.58 -15.76
CA GLU A 2 -50.22 162.38 -14.33
C GLU A 2 -50.47 160.94 -13.83
N THR A 3 -51.36 160.18 -14.49
CA THR A 3 -51.75 158.82 -14.08
C THR A 3 -50.75 157.71 -14.43
N GLU A 4 -49.84 157.91 -15.41
CA GLU A 4 -48.83 156.89 -15.79
C GLU A 4 -47.55 156.93 -14.94
N ARG A 5 -47.20 158.08 -14.34
CA ARG A 5 -45.99 158.21 -13.49
C ARG A 5 -46.17 157.64 -12.08
N GLN A 6 -47.39 157.60 -11.54
CA GLN A 6 -47.66 156.96 -10.24
C GLN A 6 -47.75 155.43 -10.33
N ALA A 7 -48.12 154.87 -11.49
CA ALA A 7 -48.15 153.42 -11.69
C ALA A 7 -46.75 152.80 -11.80
N GLN A 8 -45.76 153.52 -12.35
CA GLN A 8 -44.38 153.03 -12.49
C GLN A 8 -43.57 153.07 -11.19
N THR A 9 -43.80 154.04 -10.29
CA THR A 9 -43.17 154.05 -8.96
C THR A 9 -43.75 153.01 -8.02
N GLY A 10 -45.07 152.77 -8.06
CA GLY A 10 -45.68 151.68 -7.28
C GLY A 10 -45.21 150.28 -7.71
N ALA A 11 -45.03 150.05 -9.02
CA ALA A 11 -44.51 148.78 -9.53
C ALA A 11 -43.04 148.50 -9.15
N LEU A 12 -42.21 149.55 -9.04
CA LEU A 12 -40.82 149.44 -8.61
C LEU A 12 -40.70 149.17 -7.10
N ASP A 13 -41.51 149.83 -6.26
CA ASP A 13 -41.53 149.57 -4.81
C ASP A 13 -42.08 148.17 -4.48
N GLU A 14 -43.07 147.69 -5.24
CA GLU A 14 -43.60 146.34 -5.10
C GLU A 14 -42.58 145.27 -5.55
N ALA A 15 -41.82 145.54 -6.61
CA ALA A 15 -40.72 144.68 -7.04
C ALA A 15 -39.57 144.66 -6.02
N LEU A 16 -39.26 145.81 -5.41
CA LEU A 16 -38.22 145.93 -4.39
C LEU A 16 -38.61 145.16 -3.12
N ARG A 17 -39.87 145.28 -2.66
CA ARG A 17 -40.41 144.47 -1.56
C ARG A 17 -40.41 142.98 -1.87
N ARG A 18 -40.77 142.56 -3.09
CA ARG A 18 -40.69 141.14 -3.48
C ARG A 18 -39.25 140.61 -3.48
N ILE A 19 -38.29 141.41 -3.93
CA ILE A 19 -36.87 141.01 -3.92
C ILE A 19 -36.33 140.96 -2.49
N GLU A 20 -36.68 141.92 -1.64
CA GLU A 20 -36.29 141.93 -0.22
C GLU A 20 -36.91 140.77 0.55
N GLN A 21 -38.19 140.48 0.30
CA GLN A 21 -38.88 139.33 0.87
C GLN A 21 -38.27 138.01 0.36
N GLY A 22 -38.00 137.91 -0.94
CA GLY A 22 -37.31 136.76 -1.54
C GLY A 22 -35.90 136.55 -0.97
N ARG A 23 -35.15 137.63 -0.70
CA ARG A 23 -33.84 137.59 -0.02
C ARG A 23 -33.95 137.13 1.42
N ALA A 24 -34.98 137.57 2.14
CA ALA A 24 -35.21 137.15 3.51
C ALA A 24 -35.58 135.66 3.57
N GLU A 25 -36.44 135.19 2.65
CA GLU A 25 -36.82 133.77 2.54
C GLU A 25 -35.65 132.87 2.15
N THR A 26 -34.81 133.28 1.17
CA THR A 26 -33.60 132.50 0.83
C THR A 26 -32.59 132.49 1.95
N ARG A 27 -32.42 133.61 2.67
CA ARG A 27 -31.52 133.67 3.82
C ARG A 27 -32.00 132.77 4.96
N ALA A 28 -33.30 132.79 5.25
CA ALA A 28 -33.89 131.88 6.23
C ALA A 28 -33.76 130.40 5.82
N ALA A 29 -33.90 130.08 4.52
CA ALA A 29 -33.71 128.72 4.02
C ALA A 29 -32.25 128.25 4.10
N VAL A 30 -31.28 129.15 3.85
CA VAL A 30 -29.84 128.85 4.03
C VAL A 30 -29.51 128.66 5.51
N GLU A 31 -29.98 129.55 6.38
CA GLU A 31 -29.77 129.41 7.83
C GLU A 31 -30.41 128.13 8.38
N ALA A 32 -31.59 127.73 7.87
CA ALA A 32 -32.23 126.46 8.23
C ALA A 32 -31.44 125.25 7.71
N ALA A 33 -30.92 125.27 6.49
CA ALA A 33 -30.11 124.20 5.93
C ALA A 33 -28.73 124.09 6.62
N GLU A 34 -28.12 125.20 7.03
CA GLU A 34 -26.89 125.22 7.83
C GLU A 34 -27.13 124.70 9.26
N ALA A 35 -28.29 125.01 9.86
CA ALA A 35 -28.71 124.45 11.14
C ALA A 35 -28.97 122.92 11.04
N GLU A 36 -29.56 122.46 9.93
CA GLU A 36 -29.83 121.03 9.72
C GLU A 36 -28.55 120.24 9.40
N ALA A 37 -27.61 120.83 8.66
CA ALA A 37 -26.29 120.27 8.40
C ALA A 37 -25.40 120.18 9.66
N THR A 38 -25.59 121.10 10.62
CA THR A 38 -24.90 121.05 11.93
C THR A 38 -25.54 120.06 12.90
N LEU A 39 -26.80 119.69 12.70
CA LEU A 39 -27.52 118.66 13.48
C LEU A 39 -27.33 117.24 12.92
N MET A 40 -26.90 117.08 11.67
CA MET A 40 -26.49 115.78 11.14
C MET A 40 -25.17 115.34 11.76
N PRO A 41 -25.08 114.11 12.32
CA PRO A 41 -23.80 113.58 12.73
C PRO A 41 -22.87 113.53 11.52
N VAL A 42 -21.65 114.02 11.69
CA VAL A 42 -20.60 113.97 10.66
C VAL A 42 -20.51 112.52 10.14
N ALA A 43 -20.61 112.30 8.83
CA ALA A 43 -20.62 110.96 8.23
C ALA A 43 -19.45 110.08 8.71
N ASP A 44 -18.34 110.72 9.08
CA ASP A 44 -17.14 110.09 9.64
C ASP A 44 -17.39 109.41 11.00
N ALA A 45 -18.29 109.94 11.84
CA ALA A 45 -18.61 109.36 13.15
C ALA A 45 -19.40 108.04 13.02
N LEU A 46 -20.38 107.99 12.11
CA LEU A 46 -21.13 106.76 11.79
C LEU A 46 -20.25 105.72 11.07
N GLN A 47 -19.31 106.17 10.24
CA GLN A 47 -18.31 105.28 9.63
C GLN A 47 -17.34 104.70 10.67
N ALA A 48 -16.95 105.47 11.69
CA ALA A 48 -16.13 105.00 12.79
C ALA A 48 -16.88 103.97 13.67
N GLU A 49 -18.15 104.19 13.99
CA GLU A 49 -18.98 103.21 14.70
C GLU A 49 -19.20 101.91 13.90
N LEU A 50 -19.41 102.02 12.59
CA LEU A 50 -19.55 100.86 11.70
C LEU A 50 -18.23 100.08 11.60
N ALA A 51 -17.09 100.77 11.52
CA ALA A 51 -15.77 100.15 11.54
C ALA A 51 -15.51 99.43 12.87
N ALA A 52 -15.80 100.08 14.00
CA ALA A 52 -15.69 99.48 15.32
C ALA A 52 -16.59 98.23 15.48
N SER A 53 -17.83 98.29 15.00
CA SER A 53 -18.76 97.15 15.03
C SER A 53 -18.32 95.99 14.13
N ARG A 54 -17.72 96.29 12.96
CA ARG A 54 -17.13 95.27 12.07
C ARG A 54 -15.90 94.62 12.70
N ASP A 55 -15.06 95.39 13.38
CA ASP A 55 -13.90 94.85 14.09
C ASP A 55 -14.32 93.94 15.25
N ILE A 56 -15.35 94.31 16.00
CA ILE A 56 -15.95 93.46 17.04
C ILE A 56 -16.50 92.17 16.42
N LEU A 57 -17.32 92.26 15.36
CA LEU A 57 -17.87 91.09 14.67
C LEU A 57 -16.79 90.16 14.12
N ASN A 58 -15.71 90.72 13.56
CA ASN A 58 -14.58 89.94 13.06
C ASN A 58 -13.85 89.24 14.21
N ARG A 59 -13.59 89.93 15.34
CA ARG A 59 -13.00 89.29 16.53
C ARG A 59 -13.88 88.15 17.05
N ASP A 60 -15.18 88.36 17.15
CA ASP A 60 -16.12 87.34 17.65
C ASP A 60 -16.23 86.16 16.69
N ARG A 61 -16.16 86.40 15.38
CA ARG A 61 -16.07 85.33 14.37
C ARG A 61 -14.78 84.53 14.48
N THR A 62 -13.65 85.20 14.67
CA THR A 62 -12.35 84.52 14.85
C THR A 62 -12.36 83.69 16.13
N SER A 63 -12.81 84.25 17.25
CA SER A 63 -12.89 83.54 18.53
C SER A 63 -13.86 82.35 18.49
N TYR A 64 -15.01 82.50 17.82
CA TYR A 64 -15.93 81.39 17.55
C TYR A 64 -15.29 80.31 16.69
N SER A 65 -14.61 80.66 15.59
CA SER A 65 -13.93 79.68 14.74
C SER A 65 -12.82 78.93 15.47
N GLU A 66 -12.08 79.59 16.35
CA GLU A 66 -11.04 78.99 17.18
C GLU A 66 -11.64 78.07 18.26
N ALA A 67 -12.77 78.47 18.86
CA ALA A 67 -13.49 77.62 19.81
C ALA A 67 -14.07 76.38 19.14
N LEU A 68 -14.67 76.53 17.95
CA LEU A 68 -15.23 75.42 17.17
C LEU A 68 -14.13 74.45 16.72
N SER A 69 -13.01 74.96 16.19
CA SER A 69 -11.87 74.11 15.80
C SER A 69 -11.27 73.34 16.98
N ARG A 70 -11.23 73.96 18.17
CA ARG A 70 -10.82 73.27 19.42
C ARG A 70 -11.81 72.18 19.82
N HIS A 71 -13.12 72.45 19.75
CA HIS A 71 -14.16 71.46 20.02
C HIS A 71 -14.05 70.26 19.07
N ASP A 72 -13.97 70.51 17.77
CA ASP A 72 -13.86 69.45 16.75
C ASP A 72 -12.53 68.68 16.85
N GLY A 73 -11.47 69.34 17.34
CA GLY A 73 -10.22 68.68 17.71
C GLY A 73 -10.40 67.71 18.88
N LEU A 74 -11.05 68.17 19.96
CA LEU A 74 -11.32 67.37 21.15
C LEU A 74 -12.28 66.20 20.87
N GLU A 75 -13.32 66.39 20.05
CA GLU A 75 -14.23 65.31 19.64
C GLU A 75 -13.49 64.23 18.82
N ARG A 76 -12.65 64.64 17.87
CA ARG A 76 -11.83 63.68 17.10
C ARG A 76 -10.87 62.92 17.98
N GLU A 77 -10.20 63.59 18.93
CA GLU A 77 -9.34 62.93 19.90
C GLU A 77 -10.11 61.96 20.81
N ALA A 78 -11.30 62.35 21.28
CA ALA A 78 -12.15 61.49 22.09
C ALA A 78 -12.59 60.24 21.31
N GLY A 79 -13.00 60.42 20.05
CA GLY A 79 -13.34 59.32 19.14
C GLY A 79 -12.15 58.38 18.89
N ALA A 80 -10.96 58.92 18.62
CA ALA A 80 -9.74 58.13 18.43
C ALA A 80 -9.35 57.35 19.70
N ARG A 81 -9.46 57.96 20.89
CA ARG A 81 -9.20 57.29 22.17
C ARG A 81 -10.23 56.21 22.49
N ALA A 82 -11.50 56.45 22.16
CA ALA A 82 -12.57 55.45 22.30
C ALA A 82 -12.33 54.24 21.39
N GLY A 83 -12.02 54.47 20.11
CA GLY A 83 -11.65 53.41 19.17
C GLY A 83 -10.43 52.62 19.66
N ARG A 84 -9.38 53.30 20.12
CA ARG A 84 -8.18 52.65 20.68
C ARG A 84 -8.51 51.74 21.87
N ARG A 85 -9.37 52.21 22.78
CA ARG A 85 -9.81 51.41 23.94
C ARG A 85 -10.57 50.16 23.52
N GLN A 86 -11.41 50.26 22.49
CA GLN A 86 -12.16 49.14 21.94
C GLN A 86 -11.21 48.09 21.35
N THR A 87 -10.25 48.51 20.51
CA THR A 87 -9.25 47.60 19.94
C THR A 87 -8.42 46.92 21.01
N ILE A 88 -7.95 47.65 22.03
CA ILE A 88 -7.19 47.06 23.15
C ILE A 88 -8.04 46.04 23.93
N ALA A 89 -9.33 46.30 24.13
CA ALA A 89 -10.23 45.37 24.80
C ALA A 89 -10.41 44.06 24.00
N GLU A 90 -10.57 44.17 22.68
CA GLU A 90 -10.66 43.02 21.78
C GLU A 90 -9.36 42.21 21.75
N GLU A 91 -8.20 42.89 21.68
CA GLU A 91 -6.89 42.24 21.74
C GLU A 91 -6.67 41.51 23.07
N LEU A 92 -7.00 42.14 24.21
CA LEU A 92 -6.89 41.52 25.53
C LEU A 92 -7.73 40.24 25.62
N GLU A 93 -8.94 40.26 25.09
CA GLU A 93 -9.82 39.10 25.10
C GLU A 93 -9.28 37.97 24.21
N GLN A 94 -8.76 38.31 23.03
CA GLN A 94 -8.09 37.34 22.18
C GLN A 94 -6.87 36.71 22.88
N TRP A 95 -6.05 37.51 23.57
CA TRP A 95 -4.88 37.01 24.31
C TRP A 95 -5.27 36.13 25.48
N ARG A 96 -6.34 36.46 26.21
CA ARG A 96 -6.89 35.61 27.29
C ARG A 96 -7.35 34.26 26.76
N MET A 97 -8.09 34.26 25.65
CA MET A 97 -8.55 33.03 25.01
C MET A 97 -7.37 32.16 24.53
N ARG A 98 -6.33 32.77 23.96
CA ARG A 98 -5.10 32.04 23.57
C ARG A 98 -4.39 31.45 24.78
N ALA A 99 -4.23 32.22 25.86
CA ALA A 99 -3.60 31.74 27.10
C ALA A 99 -4.37 30.57 27.72
N SER A 100 -5.70 30.64 27.75
CA SER A 100 -6.56 29.55 28.23
C SER A 100 -6.41 28.28 27.39
N ARG A 101 -6.41 28.39 26.05
CA ARG A 101 -6.21 27.23 25.16
C ARG A 101 -4.83 26.62 25.34
N ALA A 102 -3.78 27.45 25.46
CA ALA A 102 -2.43 26.97 25.70
C ALA A 102 -2.33 26.23 27.06
N ALA A 103 -2.96 26.75 28.11
CA ALA A 103 -3.00 26.08 29.41
C ALA A 103 -3.70 24.71 29.36
N GLN A 104 -4.83 24.60 28.65
CA GLN A 104 -5.52 23.33 28.43
C GLN A 104 -4.65 22.33 27.66
N GLN A 105 -3.93 22.80 26.64
CA GLN A 105 -3.06 21.95 25.84
C GLN A 105 -1.84 21.48 26.65
N ILE A 106 -1.24 22.34 27.48
CA ILE A 106 -0.17 21.95 28.41
C ILE A 106 -0.67 20.88 29.40
N ALA A 107 -1.86 21.05 29.98
CA ALA A 107 -2.43 20.06 30.90
C ALA A 107 -2.66 18.70 30.23
N THR A 108 -3.17 18.70 28.99
CA THR A 108 -3.38 17.48 28.20
C THR A 108 -2.07 16.77 27.88
N LEU A 109 -1.04 17.52 27.48
CA LEU A 109 0.29 16.97 27.18
C LEU A 109 0.99 16.45 28.44
N ALA A 110 0.82 17.12 29.58
CA ALA A 110 1.37 16.66 30.86
C ALA A 110 0.75 15.33 31.29
N ALA A 111 -0.59 15.21 31.24
CA ALA A 111 -1.29 13.97 31.55
C ALA A 111 -0.82 12.81 30.66
N ARG A 112 -0.73 13.05 29.35
CA ARG A 112 -0.22 12.06 28.40
C ARG A 112 1.25 11.71 28.64
N GLY A 113 2.06 12.66 29.08
CA GLY A 113 3.45 12.43 29.47
C GLY A 113 3.57 11.50 30.67
N ASP A 114 2.71 11.65 31.67
CA ASP A 114 2.70 10.80 32.85
C ASP A 114 2.20 9.38 32.53
N GLU A 115 1.14 9.23 31.73
CA GLU A 115 0.68 7.93 31.23
C GLU A 115 1.79 7.17 30.50
N LEU A 116 2.52 7.85 29.61
CA LEU A 116 3.62 7.25 28.86
C LEU A 116 4.80 6.85 29.78
N ARG A 117 5.09 7.62 30.82
CA ARG A 117 6.12 7.26 31.81
C ARG A 117 5.74 5.99 32.56
N THR A 118 4.49 5.87 32.98
CA THR A 118 4.00 4.65 33.65
C THR A 118 4.10 3.43 32.72
N ALA A 119 3.66 3.58 31.46
CA ALA A 119 3.76 2.51 30.46
C ALA A 119 5.20 2.07 30.19
N ILE A 120 6.16 2.99 30.18
CA ILE A 120 7.60 2.67 30.03
C ILE A 120 8.11 1.86 31.21
N GLU A 121 7.75 2.21 32.45
CA GLU A 121 8.17 1.46 33.63
C GLU A 121 7.58 0.04 33.66
N GLU A 122 6.31 -0.12 33.27
CA GLU A 122 5.68 -1.43 33.11
C GLU A 122 6.40 -2.29 32.06
N GLN A 123 6.74 -1.69 30.91
CA GLN A 123 7.44 -2.41 29.85
C GLN A 123 8.88 -2.78 30.21
N LYS A 124 9.58 -2.00 31.05
CA LYS A 124 10.94 -2.35 31.50
C LYS A 124 11.00 -3.65 32.32
N ALA A 125 9.93 -3.99 33.03
CA ALA A 125 9.85 -5.23 33.82
C ALA A 125 9.50 -6.48 32.99
N LEU A 126 9.02 -6.30 31.76
CA LEU A 126 8.54 -7.41 30.94
C LEU A 126 9.68 -8.35 30.44
N PRO A 127 10.85 -7.86 29.99
CA PRO A 127 11.94 -8.72 29.52
C PRO A 127 12.47 -9.66 30.60
N THR A 128 12.60 -9.19 31.84
CA THR A 128 13.04 -10.02 32.98
C THR A 128 12.03 -11.12 33.30
N LEU A 129 10.74 -10.79 33.36
CA LEU A 129 9.67 -11.78 33.56
C LEU A 129 9.64 -12.84 32.44
N LEU A 130 9.85 -12.43 31.19
CA LEU A 130 9.90 -13.34 30.06
C LEU A 130 11.16 -14.21 30.08
N ALA A 131 12.31 -13.66 30.50
CA ALA A 131 13.55 -14.42 30.66
C ALA A 131 13.43 -15.50 31.75
N GLU A 132 12.81 -15.17 32.89
CA GLU A 132 12.53 -16.13 33.96
C GLU A 132 11.59 -17.24 33.51
N LYS A 133 10.49 -16.89 32.84
CA LYS A 133 9.56 -17.88 32.26
C LYS A 133 10.26 -18.80 31.26
N ARG A 134 11.08 -18.22 30.37
CA ARG A 134 11.85 -18.98 29.38
C ARG A 134 12.82 -19.95 30.07
N SER A 135 13.55 -19.50 31.09
CA SER A 135 14.48 -20.35 31.84
C SER A 135 13.76 -21.53 32.49
N ARG A 136 12.61 -21.29 33.16
CA ARG A 136 11.81 -22.38 33.75
C ARG A 136 11.32 -23.39 32.72
N LEU A 137 10.84 -22.91 31.57
CA LEU A 137 10.36 -23.79 30.51
C LEU A 137 11.49 -24.62 29.89
N LEU A 138 12.69 -24.04 29.71
CA LEU A 138 13.84 -24.77 29.21
C LEU A 138 14.29 -25.87 30.18
N SER A 139 14.35 -25.59 31.48
CA SER A 139 14.69 -26.62 32.48
C SER A 139 13.65 -27.74 32.53
N ALA A 140 12.35 -27.41 32.45
CA ALA A 140 11.30 -28.42 32.38
C ALA A 140 11.39 -29.28 31.11
N LEU A 141 11.78 -28.68 29.98
CA LEU A 141 11.98 -29.39 28.72
C LEU A 141 13.17 -30.36 28.81
N GLU A 142 14.30 -29.90 29.36
CA GLU A 142 15.50 -30.74 29.57
C GLU A 142 15.19 -31.93 30.48
N GLU A 143 14.43 -31.72 31.55
CA GLU A 143 14.00 -32.80 32.44
C GLU A 143 13.09 -33.80 31.71
N ALA A 144 12.09 -33.32 30.96
CA ALA A 144 11.19 -34.16 30.19
C ALA A 144 11.92 -34.97 29.10
N ASP A 145 12.88 -34.35 28.41
CA ASP A 145 13.70 -35.03 27.40
C ASP A 145 14.60 -36.09 28.02
N GLY A 146 15.18 -35.81 29.20
CA GLY A 146 15.92 -36.78 29.98
C GLY A 146 15.08 -38.00 30.35
N GLN A 147 13.87 -37.78 30.87
CA GLN A 147 12.93 -38.86 31.21
C GLN A 147 12.50 -39.66 29.97
N ARG A 148 12.21 -38.99 28.85
CA ARG A 148 11.87 -39.66 27.59
C ARG A 148 13.01 -40.55 27.10
N ARG A 149 14.26 -40.09 27.19
CA ARG A 149 15.42 -40.89 26.76
C ARG A 149 15.60 -42.13 27.63
N LEU A 150 15.52 -41.98 28.95
CA LEU A 150 15.60 -43.11 29.89
C LEU A 150 14.50 -44.14 29.64
N ALA A 151 13.26 -43.69 29.41
CA ALA A 151 12.15 -44.58 29.08
C ALA A 151 12.34 -45.29 27.73
N GLY A 152 12.87 -44.59 26.72
CA GLY A 152 13.20 -45.16 25.42
C GLY A 152 14.30 -46.23 25.50
N ASP A 153 15.36 -45.96 26.25
CA ASP A 153 16.46 -46.91 26.47
C ASP A 153 15.97 -48.17 27.20
N ALA A 154 15.12 -47.99 28.22
CA ALA A 154 14.50 -49.10 28.95
C ALA A 154 13.57 -49.95 28.07
N LEU A 155 12.76 -49.31 27.23
CA LEU A 155 11.89 -50.01 26.28
C LEU A 155 12.70 -50.84 25.28
N ALA A 156 13.74 -50.25 24.68
CA ALA A 156 14.61 -50.94 23.73
C ALA A 156 15.31 -52.16 24.36
N ALA A 157 15.75 -52.04 25.62
CA ALA A 157 16.35 -53.16 26.35
C ALA A 157 15.35 -54.31 26.56
N VAL A 158 14.11 -53.99 26.96
CA VAL A 158 13.05 -54.99 27.17
C VAL A 158 12.61 -55.64 25.86
N GLU A 159 12.45 -54.87 24.77
CA GLU A 159 12.09 -55.40 23.45
C GLU A 159 13.15 -56.35 22.91
N ASN A 160 14.43 -56.02 23.07
CA ASN A 160 15.52 -56.89 22.65
C ASN A 160 15.56 -58.17 23.48
N ALA A 161 15.34 -58.09 24.79
CA ALA A 161 15.24 -59.27 25.66
C ALA A 161 14.05 -60.17 25.28
N ALA A 162 12.89 -59.58 24.96
CA ALA A 162 11.73 -60.32 24.50
C ALA A 162 11.98 -61.03 23.16
N ARG A 163 12.60 -60.34 22.19
CA ARG A 163 12.99 -60.95 20.90
C ARG A 163 13.95 -62.12 21.07
N ALA A 164 14.93 -61.99 21.96
CA ALA A 164 15.87 -63.07 22.26
C ALA A 164 15.15 -64.28 22.88
N ALA A 165 14.25 -64.05 23.85
CA ALA A 165 13.46 -65.11 24.46
C ALA A 165 12.52 -65.81 23.46
N ASP A 166 11.90 -65.07 22.54
CA ASP A 166 11.07 -65.63 21.47
C ASP A 166 11.89 -66.51 20.51
N GLN A 167 13.12 -66.10 20.20
CA GLN A 167 14.02 -66.89 19.38
C GLN A 167 14.43 -68.19 20.09
N GLU A 168 14.83 -68.11 21.36
CA GLU A 168 15.15 -69.29 22.16
C GLU A 168 13.96 -70.26 22.28
N LEU A 169 12.74 -69.72 22.42
CA LEU A 169 11.51 -70.51 22.45
C LEU A 169 11.30 -71.25 21.14
N ARG A 170 11.48 -70.60 19.99
CA ARG A 170 11.35 -71.23 18.66
C ARG A 170 12.36 -72.35 18.49
N GLU A 171 13.63 -72.10 18.82
CA GLU A 171 14.70 -73.11 18.75
C GLU A 171 14.45 -74.30 19.70
N ALA A 172 13.85 -74.06 20.87
CA ALA A 172 13.44 -75.13 21.79
C ALA A 172 12.25 -75.94 21.24
N GLN A 173 11.27 -75.28 20.61
CA GLN A 173 10.11 -75.93 20.00
C GLN A 173 10.52 -76.79 18.80
N GLU A 174 11.43 -76.30 17.95
CA GLU A 174 11.98 -77.07 16.82
C GLU A 174 12.70 -78.33 17.31
N ARG A 175 13.61 -78.19 18.29
CA ARG A 175 14.31 -79.34 18.90
C ARG A 175 13.34 -80.36 19.51
N LEU A 176 12.26 -79.89 20.14
CA LEU A 176 11.21 -80.76 20.68
C LEU A 176 10.45 -81.50 19.57
N ALA A 177 10.11 -80.82 18.48
CA ALA A 177 9.44 -81.41 17.33
C ALA A 177 10.31 -82.50 16.68
N GLU A 178 11.59 -82.22 16.45
CA GLU A 178 12.55 -83.19 15.91
C GLU A 178 12.73 -84.41 16.84
N ALA A 179 12.77 -84.20 18.15
CA ALA A 179 12.88 -85.28 19.11
C ALA A 179 11.63 -86.18 19.10
N ARG A 180 10.43 -85.58 19.03
CA ARG A 180 9.15 -86.31 18.92
C ARG A 180 9.07 -87.10 17.62
N GLU A 181 9.49 -86.51 16.50
CA GLU A 181 9.52 -87.20 15.21
C GLU A 181 10.49 -88.39 15.24
N ARG A 182 11.71 -88.19 15.76
CA ARG A 182 12.69 -89.28 15.93
C ARG A 182 12.15 -90.41 16.80
N GLN A 183 11.48 -90.07 17.91
CA GLN A 183 10.85 -91.06 18.79
C GLN A 183 9.74 -91.83 18.07
N ALA A 184 8.82 -91.13 17.39
CA ALA A 184 7.73 -91.75 16.64
C ALA A 184 8.27 -92.68 15.54
N ARG A 185 9.28 -92.25 14.78
CA ARG A 185 9.93 -93.03 13.74
C ARG A 185 10.63 -94.27 14.30
N ALA A 186 11.34 -94.14 15.41
CA ALA A 186 11.99 -95.27 16.08
C ALA A 186 10.95 -96.27 16.62
N GLY A 187 9.85 -95.78 17.21
CA GLY A 187 8.73 -96.59 17.68
C GLY A 187 8.08 -97.39 16.55
N ALA A 188 7.71 -96.72 15.45
CA ALA A 188 7.12 -97.36 14.28
C ALA A 188 8.07 -98.41 13.66
N ARG A 189 9.37 -98.12 13.58
CA ARG A 189 10.37 -99.06 13.06
C ARG A 189 10.53 -100.29 13.96
N LEU A 190 10.50 -100.11 15.28
CA LEU A 190 10.56 -101.21 16.23
C LEU A 190 9.32 -102.09 16.11
N GLU A 191 8.13 -101.49 16.05
CA GLU A 191 6.86 -102.21 15.93
C GLU A 191 6.77 -102.98 14.61
N ALA A 192 7.09 -102.34 13.47
CA ALA A 192 7.14 -103.00 12.17
C ALA A 192 8.17 -104.13 12.10
N SER A 193 9.33 -103.99 12.77
CA SER A 193 10.31 -105.08 12.85
C SER A 193 9.83 -106.24 13.72
N ARG A 194 9.15 -105.97 14.84
CA ARG A 194 8.53 -107.00 15.69
C ARG A 194 7.43 -107.76 14.95
N GLN A 195 6.54 -107.05 14.25
CA GLN A 195 5.47 -107.67 13.46
C GLN A 195 6.04 -108.51 12.32
N ARG A 196 7.05 -108.00 11.57
CA ARG A 196 7.72 -108.78 10.51
C ARG A 196 8.41 -110.02 11.05
N HIS A 197 9.11 -109.91 12.18
CA HIS A 197 9.76 -111.04 12.81
C HIS A 197 8.72 -112.11 13.19
N SER A 198 7.68 -111.73 13.93
CA SER A 198 6.61 -112.65 14.33
C SER A 198 5.86 -113.27 13.15
N ALA A 199 5.55 -112.48 12.11
CA ALA A 199 4.91 -113.00 10.90
C ALA A 199 5.81 -113.97 10.13
N CYS A 200 7.13 -113.72 10.07
CA CYS A 200 8.07 -114.66 9.49
C CYS A 200 8.15 -115.96 10.30
N GLU A 201 8.20 -115.88 11.63
CA GLU A 201 8.20 -117.06 12.50
C GLU A 201 6.93 -117.90 12.34
N GLN A 202 5.76 -117.26 12.33
CA GLN A 202 4.48 -117.94 12.11
C GLN A 202 4.41 -118.59 10.74
N ARG A 203 4.77 -117.86 9.68
CA ARG A 203 4.78 -118.41 8.31
C ARG A 203 5.72 -119.60 8.17
N ILE A 204 6.88 -119.56 8.81
CA ILE A 204 7.82 -120.68 8.82
C ILE A 204 7.21 -121.88 9.53
N GLY A 205 6.62 -121.67 10.72
CA GLY A 205 5.98 -122.73 11.49
C GLY A 205 4.80 -123.37 10.75
N GLU A 206 3.94 -122.57 10.12
CA GLU A 206 2.79 -123.07 9.36
C GLU A 206 3.20 -123.79 8.06
N ALA A 207 4.18 -123.27 7.32
CA ALA A 207 4.54 -123.80 6.02
C ALA A 207 5.49 -125.00 6.09
N LEU A 208 6.39 -125.03 7.08
CA LEU A 208 7.49 -126.00 7.14
C LEU A 208 7.46 -126.87 8.41
N ASN A 209 6.53 -126.62 9.35
CA ASN A 209 6.42 -127.34 10.64
C ASN A 209 7.74 -127.41 11.43
N CYS A 210 8.62 -126.42 11.28
CA CYS A 210 9.90 -126.35 11.96
C CYS A 210 10.19 -124.94 12.48
N ALA A 211 11.20 -124.80 13.35
CA ALA A 211 11.63 -123.50 13.84
C ALA A 211 12.46 -122.75 12.78
N PRO A 212 12.51 -121.39 12.79
CA PRO A 212 13.27 -120.59 11.83
C PRO A 212 14.74 -120.98 11.64
N ALA A 213 15.38 -121.47 12.71
CA ALA A 213 16.78 -121.92 12.68
C ALA A 213 16.98 -123.19 11.84
N ASP A 214 15.95 -124.01 11.68
CA ASP A 214 16.02 -125.33 11.05
C ASP A 214 15.54 -125.29 9.58
N VAL A 215 15.09 -124.13 9.10
CA VAL A 215 14.46 -123.95 7.76
C VAL A 215 15.41 -124.27 6.62
N ALA A 216 16.68 -123.85 6.72
CA ALA A 216 17.66 -124.08 5.66
C ALA A 216 17.98 -125.57 5.49
N GLU A 217 17.98 -126.32 6.59
CA GLU A 217 18.23 -127.76 6.60
C GLU A 217 16.97 -128.56 6.21
N THR A 218 15.78 -128.10 6.63
CA THR A 218 14.49 -128.75 6.34
C THR A 218 14.02 -128.54 4.88
N ALA A 219 14.29 -127.38 4.28
CA ALA A 219 13.81 -127.04 2.94
C ALA A 219 14.71 -127.54 1.80
N GLY A 220 15.91 -128.06 2.10
CA GLY A 220 16.86 -128.55 1.10
C GLY A 220 17.27 -127.50 0.06
N LEU A 221 17.15 -126.22 0.42
CA LEU A 221 17.41 -125.09 -0.47
C LEU A 221 18.88 -124.67 -0.40
N ASP A 222 19.52 -124.59 -1.56
CA ASP A 222 20.78 -123.90 -1.72
C ASP A 222 20.51 -122.41 -1.96
N MET A 223 20.99 -121.55 -1.07
CA MET A 223 20.83 -120.08 -1.11
C MET A 223 21.35 -119.43 -2.41
N ALA A 224 22.03 -120.20 -3.26
CA ALA A 224 22.62 -119.79 -4.53
C ALA A 224 21.64 -119.54 -5.70
N THR A 225 20.34 -119.83 -5.58
CA THR A 225 19.38 -119.73 -6.73
C THR A 225 18.34 -118.59 -6.65
N ILE A 226 18.48 -117.67 -5.70
CA ILE A 226 17.66 -116.44 -5.65
C ILE A 226 18.19 -115.44 -6.71
N PRO A 227 17.35 -114.81 -7.54
CA PRO A 227 17.79 -113.77 -8.48
C PRO A 227 18.57 -112.66 -7.78
N ALA A 228 19.66 -112.20 -8.40
CA ALA A 228 20.58 -111.26 -7.78
C ALA A 228 19.89 -109.91 -7.48
N ALA A 229 20.09 -109.39 -6.26
CA ALA A 229 19.59 -108.08 -5.83
C ALA A 229 19.93 -106.94 -6.82
N ASP A 230 21.04 -107.10 -7.56
CA ASP A 230 21.54 -106.21 -8.60
C ASP A 230 20.53 -105.90 -9.72
N GLU A 231 19.67 -106.84 -10.13
CA GLU A 231 18.66 -106.57 -11.17
C GLU A 231 17.56 -105.61 -10.68
N ILE A 232 17.20 -105.73 -9.40
CA ILE A 232 16.21 -104.85 -8.76
C ILE A 232 16.85 -103.48 -8.49
N GLU A 233 18.13 -103.44 -8.07
CA GLU A 233 18.87 -102.21 -7.87
C GLU A 233 19.06 -101.42 -9.16
N ARG A 234 19.33 -102.09 -10.30
CA ARG A 234 19.45 -101.41 -11.61
C ARG A 234 18.17 -100.70 -12.03
N LYS A 235 17.01 -101.34 -11.83
CA LYS A 235 15.71 -100.71 -12.12
C LYS A 235 15.44 -99.51 -11.19
N LEU A 236 15.83 -99.62 -9.93
CA LEU A 236 15.70 -98.53 -8.96
C LEU A 236 16.60 -97.34 -9.32
N PHE A 237 17.83 -97.61 -9.79
CA PHE A 237 18.79 -96.57 -10.13
C PHE A 237 18.36 -95.77 -11.36
N ALA A 238 17.84 -96.45 -12.40
CA ALA A 238 17.31 -95.78 -13.60
C ALA A 238 16.16 -94.81 -13.28
N LEU A 239 15.21 -95.23 -12.44
CA LEU A 239 14.09 -94.37 -12.02
C LEU A 239 14.54 -93.20 -11.12
N ARG A 240 15.65 -93.35 -10.39
CA ARG A 240 16.23 -92.26 -9.60
C ARG A 240 16.92 -91.22 -10.48
N ASP A 241 17.64 -91.66 -11.52
CA ASP A 241 18.31 -90.75 -12.46
C ASP A 241 17.30 -89.94 -13.27
N ASP A 242 16.20 -90.57 -13.72
CA ASP A 242 15.08 -89.87 -14.37
C ASP A 242 14.46 -88.80 -13.47
N ARG A 243 14.36 -89.06 -12.17
CA ARG A 243 13.91 -88.08 -11.17
C ARG A 243 14.92 -86.95 -10.98
N GLU A 244 16.21 -87.25 -10.93
CA GLU A 244 17.27 -86.24 -10.76
C GLU A 244 17.34 -85.27 -11.96
N ARG A 245 17.10 -85.77 -13.19
CA ARG A 245 17.07 -84.96 -14.42
C ARG A 245 15.94 -83.91 -14.47
N LEU A 246 14.86 -84.09 -13.71
CA LEU A 246 13.78 -83.11 -13.60
C LEU A 246 14.19 -81.86 -12.81
N GLY A 247 15.34 -81.89 -12.12
CA GLY A 247 15.86 -80.78 -11.34
C GLY A 247 15.06 -80.53 -10.05
N ALA A 248 15.47 -79.51 -9.30
CA ALA A 248 14.75 -79.12 -8.09
C ALA A 248 13.40 -78.50 -8.46
N VAL A 249 12.31 -79.12 -8.02
CA VAL A 249 10.95 -78.59 -8.19
C VAL A 249 10.73 -77.47 -7.19
N ASN A 250 10.45 -76.26 -7.66
CA ASN A 250 10.07 -75.15 -6.79
C ASN A 250 8.63 -75.35 -6.30
N LEU A 251 8.48 -75.95 -5.13
CA LEU A 251 7.18 -76.21 -4.50
C LEU A 251 6.43 -74.93 -4.11
N ARG A 252 7.09 -73.77 -4.11
CA ARG A 252 6.51 -72.46 -3.80
C ARG A 252 6.19 -71.63 -5.05
N ALA A 253 6.42 -72.16 -6.25
CA ALA A 253 6.21 -71.42 -7.49
C ALA A 253 4.78 -70.86 -7.61
N ASP A 254 3.77 -71.62 -7.19
CA ASP A 254 2.37 -71.17 -7.23
C ASP A 254 2.10 -70.03 -6.23
N GLU A 255 2.72 -70.08 -5.03
CA GLU A 255 2.61 -69.02 -4.02
C GLU A 255 3.33 -67.74 -4.47
N GLU A 256 4.56 -67.88 -4.98
CA GLU A 256 5.38 -66.78 -5.48
C GLU A 256 4.74 -66.11 -6.70
N ALA A 257 4.17 -66.91 -7.63
CA ALA A 257 3.43 -66.37 -8.76
C ALA A 257 2.19 -65.58 -8.32
N ALA A 258 1.47 -66.06 -7.30
CA ALA A 258 0.34 -65.34 -6.73
C ALA A 258 0.75 -64.05 -6.02
N GLU A 259 1.88 -64.05 -5.31
CA GLU A 259 2.41 -62.87 -4.62
C GLU A 259 2.89 -61.80 -5.61
N VAL A 260 3.70 -62.19 -6.60
CA VAL A 260 4.17 -61.32 -7.68
C VAL A 260 2.99 -60.80 -8.51
N GLY A 261 1.97 -61.64 -8.74
CA GLY A 261 0.72 -61.23 -9.40
C GLY A 261 0.02 -60.09 -8.67
N LYS A 262 -0.14 -60.19 -7.35
CA LYS A 262 -0.75 -59.12 -6.53
C LYS A 262 0.08 -57.83 -6.53
N GLN A 263 1.41 -57.95 -6.49
CA GLN A 263 2.30 -56.80 -6.59
C GLN A 263 2.17 -56.11 -7.95
N LEU A 264 2.10 -56.90 -9.03
CA LEU A 264 1.90 -56.39 -10.38
C LEU A 264 0.56 -55.65 -10.52
N GLU A 265 -0.53 -56.23 -10.00
CA GLU A 265 -1.85 -55.59 -10.00
C GLU A 265 -1.83 -54.23 -9.28
N THR A 266 -1.15 -54.17 -8.14
CA THR A 266 -1.01 -52.93 -7.36
C THR A 266 -0.23 -51.87 -8.14
N LEU A 267 0.94 -52.24 -8.69
CA LEU A 267 1.78 -51.32 -9.47
C LEU A 267 1.07 -50.82 -10.74
N VAL A 268 0.29 -51.67 -11.40
CA VAL A 268 -0.50 -51.30 -12.57
C VAL A 268 -1.57 -50.27 -12.19
N ARG A 269 -2.26 -50.48 -11.07
CA ARG A 269 -3.26 -49.53 -10.57
C ARG A 269 -2.65 -48.18 -10.22
N GLU A 270 -1.52 -48.18 -9.51
CA GLU A 270 -0.80 -46.95 -9.15
C GLU A 270 -0.31 -46.19 -10.39
N ARG A 271 0.23 -46.90 -11.38
CA ARG A 271 0.63 -46.31 -12.66
C ARG A 271 -0.55 -45.64 -13.35
N ASP A 272 -1.70 -46.30 -13.39
CA ASP A 272 -2.89 -45.78 -14.09
C ASP A 272 -3.45 -44.54 -13.38
N ASP A 273 -3.48 -44.52 -12.05
CA ASP A 273 -3.85 -43.33 -11.27
C ASP A 273 -2.88 -42.16 -11.52
N LEU A 274 -1.56 -42.42 -11.56
CA LEU A 274 -0.56 -41.40 -11.89
C LEU A 274 -0.75 -40.85 -13.31
N MET A 275 -1.00 -41.70 -14.30
CA MET A 275 -1.27 -41.26 -15.67
C MET A 275 -2.53 -40.38 -15.75
N GLN A 276 -3.59 -40.74 -15.02
CA GLN A 276 -4.80 -39.90 -14.94
C GLN A 276 -4.51 -38.56 -14.26
N ALA A 277 -3.73 -38.54 -13.18
CA ALA A 277 -3.33 -37.30 -12.52
C ALA A 277 -2.52 -36.39 -13.46
N ILE A 278 -1.55 -36.95 -14.19
CA ILE A 278 -0.79 -36.21 -15.21
C ILE A 278 -1.71 -35.63 -16.28
N ALA A 279 -2.68 -36.40 -16.78
CA ALA A 279 -3.63 -35.93 -17.77
C ALA A 279 -4.49 -34.76 -17.25
N ARG A 280 -4.97 -34.85 -16.00
CA ARG A 280 -5.72 -33.77 -15.34
C ARG A 280 -4.88 -32.52 -15.17
N LEU A 281 -3.64 -32.65 -14.71
CA LEU A 281 -2.72 -31.52 -14.55
C LEU A 281 -2.42 -30.83 -15.89
N ARG A 282 -2.15 -31.60 -16.95
CA ARG A 282 -1.95 -31.05 -18.30
C ARG A 282 -3.18 -30.31 -18.82
N GLY A 283 -4.38 -30.85 -18.57
CA GLY A 283 -5.64 -30.17 -18.88
C GLY A 283 -5.79 -28.84 -18.13
N GLY A 284 -5.46 -28.83 -16.83
CA GLY A 284 -5.46 -27.62 -16.01
C GLY A 284 -4.49 -26.55 -16.52
N ILE A 285 -3.25 -26.94 -16.85
CA ILE A 285 -2.24 -26.04 -17.42
C ILE A 285 -2.73 -25.45 -18.76
N SER A 286 -3.33 -26.27 -19.63
CA SER A 286 -3.85 -25.80 -20.91
C SER A 286 -4.98 -24.77 -20.73
N SER A 287 -5.89 -25.00 -19.79
CA SER A 287 -6.95 -24.05 -19.44
C SER A 287 -6.39 -22.74 -18.91
N LEU A 288 -5.41 -22.82 -17.99
CA LEU A 288 -4.76 -21.64 -17.40
C LEU A 288 -4.00 -20.84 -18.47
N ASN A 289 -3.27 -21.50 -19.36
CA ASN A 289 -2.56 -20.84 -20.45
C ASN A 289 -3.51 -20.20 -21.46
N ARG A 290 -4.69 -20.80 -21.70
CA ARG A 290 -5.71 -20.18 -22.55
C ARG A 290 -6.28 -18.92 -21.91
N GLU A 291 -6.59 -18.97 -20.62
CA GLU A 291 -7.06 -17.80 -19.87
C GLU A 291 -5.99 -16.71 -19.78
N GLY A 292 -4.74 -17.09 -19.51
CA GLY A 292 -3.59 -16.18 -19.48
C GLY A 292 -3.37 -15.48 -20.81
N ARG A 293 -3.42 -16.22 -21.93
CA ARG A 293 -3.34 -15.64 -23.29
C ARG A 293 -4.44 -14.62 -23.55
N GLN A 294 -5.68 -14.96 -23.20
CA GLN A 294 -6.80 -14.03 -23.40
C GLN A 294 -6.62 -12.75 -22.58
N ARG A 295 -6.33 -12.87 -21.27
CA ARG A 295 -6.13 -11.70 -20.40
C ARG A 295 -4.95 -10.84 -20.85
N LEU A 296 -3.85 -11.46 -21.31
CA LEU A 296 -2.70 -10.73 -21.81
C LEU A 296 -3.04 -9.96 -23.09
N LEU A 297 -3.74 -10.57 -24.05
CA LEU A 297 -4.18 -9.91 -25.27
C LEU A 297 -5.15 -8.76 -24.99
N ASP A 298 -6.08 -8.94 -24.05
CA ASP A 298 -7.04 -7.90 -23.65
C ASP A 298 -6.32 -6.71 -22.99
N ALA A 299 -5.37 -6.99 -22.09
CA ALA A 299 -4.55 -5.96 -21.44
C ALA A 299 -3.65 -5.24 -22.45
N PHE A 300 -2.98 -6.00 -23.33
CA PHE A 300 -2.13 -5.47 -24.40
C PHE A 300 -2.91 -4.55 -25.33
N GLY A 301 -4.09 -4.97 -25.79
CA GLY A 301 -4.96 -4.15 -26.64
C GLY A 301 -5.40 -2.85 -25.95
N THR A 302 -5.75 -2.93 -24.66
CA THR A 302 -6.14 -1.75 -23.87
C THR A 302 -4.97 -0.77 -23.70
N VAL A 303 -3.79 -1.26 -23.31
CA VAL A 303 -2.59 -0.44 -23.15
C VAL A 303 -2.17 0.17 -24.49
N ASN A 304 -2.18 -0.61 -25.58
CA ASN A 304 -1.80 -0.13 -26.91
C ASN A 304 -2.71 1.02 -27.39
N ALA A 305 -4.03 0.90 -27.19
CA ALA A 305 -4.98 1.95 -27.52
C ALA A 305 -4.71 3.23 -26.72
N LYS A 306 -4.50 3.11 -25.40
CA LYS A 306 -4.20 4.26 -24.52
C LYS A 306 -2.86 4.90 -24.81
N PHE A 307 -1.86 4.09 -25.15
CA PHE A 307 -0.54 4.55 -25.55
C PHE A 307 -0.61 5.39 -26.82
N GLY A 308 -1.34 4.92 -27.84
CA GLY A 308 -1.57 5.70 -29.06
C GLY A 308 -2.27 7.03 -28.79
N GLU A 309 -3.34 7.04 -28.01
CA GLU A 309 -4.08 8.26 -27.63
C GLU A 309 -3.18 9.29 -26.91
N LEU A 310 -2.44 8.84 -25.90
CA LEU A 310 -1.57 9.71 -25.10
C LEU A 310 -0.39 10.23 -25.91
N PHE A 311 0.22 9.39 -26.75
CA PHE A 311 1.30 9.79 -27.63
C PHE A 311 0.87 10.90 -28.59
N THR A 312 -0.27 10.73 -29.28
CA THR A 312 -0.79 11.75 -30.20
C THR A 312 -1.11 13.06 -29.47
N THR A 313 -1.62 12.97 -28.24
CA THR A 313 -1.90 14.15 -27.40
C THR A 313 -0.61 14.88 -26.99
N LEU A 314 0.43 14.13 -26.62
CA LEU A 314 1.71 14.68 -26.16
C LEU A 314 2.49 15.39 -27.27
N PHE A 315 2.50 14.80 -28.48
CA PHE A 315 3.26 15.33 -29.61
C PHE A 315 2.44 16.24 -30.54
N GLY A 316 1.13 16.39 -30.29
CA GLY A 316 0.22 17.18 -31.15
C GLY A 316 0.01 16.54 -32.53
N GLY A 317 0.20 15.23 -32.64
CA GLY A 317 0.24 14.47 -33.89
C GLY A 317 1.13 13.22 -33.76
N GLY A 318 1.33 12.51 -34.87
CA GLY A 318 2.09 11.27 -34.87
C GLY A 318 1.30 10.05 -34.42
N LYS A 319 1.93 8.86 -34.49
CA LYS A 319 1.34 7.57 -34.11
C LYS A 319 2.36 6.75 -33.34
N ALA A 320 1.93 6.05 -32.31
CA ALA A 320 2.76 5.05 -31.63
C ALA A 320 1.92 3.80 -31.38
N GLU A 321 2.57 2.64 -31.48
CA GLU A 321 1.95 1.34 -31.26
C GLU A 321 2.95 0.37 -30.63
N LEU A 322 2.40 -0.58 -29.89
CA LEU A 322 3.11 -1.73 -29.36
C LEU A 322 2.96 -2.89 -30.35
N GLN A 323 4.05 -3.59 -30.64
CA GLN A 323 4.03 -4.81 -31.44
C GLN A 323 4.64 -5.99 -30.65
N LEU A 324 4.00 -7.15 -30.78
CA LEU A 324 4.54 -8.42 -30.29
C LEU A 324 5.49 -8.97 -31.37
N ILE A 325 6.71 -9.31 -30.97
CA ILE A 325 7.77 -9.82 -31.85
C ILE A 325 8.27 -11.19 -31.36
N GLU A 326 9.06 -11.88 -32.18
CA GLU A 326 9.78 -13.13 -31.85
C GLU A 326 8.94 -14.43 -31.70
N SER A 327 7.64 -14.35 -31.43
CA SER A 327 6.77 -15.55 -31.35
C SER A 327 5.31 -15.24 -31.70
N ASP A 328 4.60 -16.24 -32.21
CA ASP A 328 3.14 -16.21 -32.42
C ASP A 328 2.37 -16.43 -31.10
N ASP A 329 3.00 -17.00 -30.06
CA ASP A 329 2.37 -17.11 -28.73
C ASP A 329 2.59 -15.83 -27.92
N PRO A 330 1.52 -15.10 -27.54
CA PRO A 330 1.64 -13.87 -26.75
C PRO A 330 2.39 -14.05 -25.43
N LEU A 331 2.42 -15.26 -24.85
CA LEU A 331 3.13 -15.53 -23.59
C LEU A 331 4.65 -15.62 -23.75
N GLU A 332 5.13 -15.91 -24.96
CA GLU A 332 6.55 -16.07 -25.28
C GLU A 332 7.10 -14.93 -26.15
N ALA A 333 6.22 -14.07 -26.66
CA ALA A 333 6.58 -12.95 -27.53
C ALA A 333 7.28 -11.82 -26.75
N GLY A 334 8.30 -11.23 -27.38
CA GLY A 334 8.90 -9.97 -26.95
C GLY A 334 7.98 -8.78 -27.28
N LEU A 335 8.21 -7.64 -26.63
CA LEU A 335 7.44 -6.41 -26.88
C LEU A 335 8.36 -5.32 -27.43
N GLU A 336 8.01 -4.81 -28.61
CA GLU A 336 8.72 -3.71 -29.25
C GLU A 336 7.83 -2.47 -29.38
N ILE A 337 8.43 -1.31 -29.14
CA ILE A 337 7.74 -0.01 -29.19
C ILE A 337 8.08 0.65 -30.52
N LEU A 338 7.07 0.84 -31.37
CA LEU A 338 7.19 1.64 -32.58
C LEU A 338 6.54 3.00 -32.37
N ALA A 339 7.33 4.06 -32.57
CA ALA A 339 6.86 5.42 -32.46
C ALA A 339 7.17 6.19 -33.74
N ASN A 340 6.22 7.01 -34.15
CA ASN A 340 6.30 7.88 -35.31
C ASN A 340 5.93 9.32 -34.90
N PRO A 341 6.91 10.11 -34.42
CA PRO A 341 6.73 11.53 -34.15
C PRO A 341 6.29 12.29 -35.41
N PRO A 342 5.57 13.42 -35.27
CA PRO A 342 5.09 14.19 -36.42
C PRO A 342 6.25 14.60 -37.35
N GLY A 343 6.16 14.18 -38.62
CA GLY A 343 7.17 14.50 -39.66
C GLY A 343 8.34 13.53 -39.78
N LYS A 344 8.40 12.46 -38.98
CA LYS A 344 9.43 11.40 -39.09
C LYS A 344 8.85 10.10 -39.69
N ARG A 345 9.71 9.10 -39.92
CA ARG A 345 9.29 7.73 -40.28
C ARG A 345 9.15 6.91 -38.99
N PRO A 346 8.34 5.83 -38.99
CA PRO A 346 8.27 4.93 -37.84
C PRO A 346 9.65 4.34 -37.55
N THR A 347 10.10 4.49 -36.31
CA THR A 347 11.39 4.01 -35.83
C THR A 347 11.22 3.35 -34.46
N THR A 348 12.13 2.43 -34.14
CA THR A 348 12.20 1.81 -32.82
C THR A 348 12.68 2.82 -31.77
N LEU A 349 12.31 2.61 -30.51
CA LEU A 349 12.60 3.52 -29.40
C LEU A 349 14.09 3.89 -29.26
N SER A 350 15.00 2.97 -29.58
CA SER A 350 16.45 3.17 -29.48
C SER A 350 17.03 4.14 -30.51
N LEU A 351 16.27 4.48 -31.55
CA LEU A 351 16.70 5.36 -32.64
C LEU A 351 16.14 6.80 -32.51
N LEU A 352 15.43 7.11 -31.42
CA LEU A 352 14.86 8.43 -31.14
C LEU A 352 15.87 9.36 -30.44
N SER A 353 15.64 10.68 -30.52
CA SER A 353 16.38 11.67 -29.72
C SER A 353 16.13 11.44 -28.23
N GLY A 354 17.10 11.72 -27.34
CA GLY A 354 16.98 11.45 -25.89
C GLY A 354 15.73 12.07 -25.24
N GLY A 355 15.34 13.28 -25.64
CA GLY A 355 14.09 13.91 -25.17
C GLY A 355 12.83 13.22 -25.72
N GLU A 356 12.83 12.83 -26.99
CA GLU A 356 11.72 12.10 -27.63
C GLU A 356 11.58 10.68 -27.05
N GLN A 357 12.70 10.01 -26.76
CA GLN A 357 12.74 8.70 -26.12
C GLN A 357 12.12 8.76 -24.73
N THR A 358 12.50 9.77 -23.93
CA THR A 358 11.97 9.95 -22.58
C THR A 358 10.45 10.19 -22.63
N LEU A 359 9.99 11.11 -23.48
CA LEU A 359 8.56 11.40 -23.63
C LEU A 359 7.76 10.20 -24.13
N THR A 360 8.31 9.43 -25.08
CA THR A 360 7.68 8.21 -25.59
C THR A 360 7.56 7.16 -24.49
N ALA A 361 8.63 6.90 -23.73
CA ALA A 361 8.62 5.97 -22.60
C ALA A 361 7.62 6.42 -21.52
N LEU A 362 7.60 7.71 -21.21
CA LEU A 362 6.68 8.29 -20.23
C LEU A 362 5.22 8.13 -20.65
N SER A 363 4.92 8.32 -21.94
CA SER A 363 3.57 8.10 -22.48
C SER A 363 3.11 6.64 -22.37
N LEU A 364 4.03 5.67 -22.50
CA LEU A 364 3.74 4.25 -22.29
C LEU A 364 3.48 3.94 -20.81
N ILE A 365 4.33 4.45 -19.91
CA ILE A 365 4.15 4.29 -18.46
C ILE A 365 2.78 4.83 -18.06
N PHE A 366 2.40 6.01 -18.52
CA PHE A 366 1.10 6.58 -18.24
C PHE A 366 -0.06 5.82 -18.89
N ALA A 367 0.11 5.24 -20.07
CA ALA A 367 -0.90 4.39 -20.69
C ALA A 367 -1.19 3.13 -19.86
N VAL A 368 -0.13 2.53 -19.30
CA VAL A 368 -0.26 1.41 -18.36
C VAL A 368 -0.99 1.86 -17.09
N PHE A 369 -0.62 3.02 -16.52
CA PHE A 369 -1.30 3.59 -15.35
C PHE A 369 -2.79 3.85 -15.59
N LEU A 370 -3.20 4.30 -16.78
CA LEU A 370 -4.62 4.51 -17.10
C LEU A 370 -5.44 3.23 -17.18
N THR A 371 -4.78 2.07 -17.39
CA THR A 371 -5.47 0.78 -17.47
C THR A 371 -5.92 0.29 -16.09
N ASN A 372 -5.19 0.66 -15.03
CA ASN A 372 -5.58 0.43 -13.64
C ASN A 372 -5.13 1.62 -12.76
N PRO A 373 -5.98 2.66 -12.63
CA PRO A 373 -5.55 3.92 -12.01
C PRO A 373 -5.25 3.73 -10.52
N SER A 374 -4.00 4.04 -10.14
CA SER A 374 -3.60 4.14 -8.73
C SER A 374 -4.13 5.44 -8.12
N PRO A 375 -4.48 5.46 -6.81
CA PRO A 375 -4.90 6.68 -6.12
C PRO A 375 -3.76 7.71 -6.01
N ILE A 376 -2.50 7.28 -6.02
CA ILE A 376 -1.31 8.16 -5.93
C ILE A 376 -0.28 7.71 -6.97
N CYS A 377 0.29 8.68 -7.68
CA CYS A 377 1.41 8.52 -8.60
C CYS A 377 2.55 9.44 -8.18
N VAL A 378 3.75 8.89 -7.92
CA VAL A 378 4.94 9.65 -7.53
C VAL A 378 5.89 9.70 -8.71
N LEU A 379 6.33 10.89 -9.10
CA LEU A 379 7.26 11.13 -10.19
C LEU A 379 8.47 11.87 -9.64
N ASP A 380 9.66 11.28 -9.76
CA ASP A 380 10.91 11.83 -9.24
C ASP A 380 11.84 12.21 -10.39
N GLU A 381 12.10 13.51 -10.53
CA GLU A 381 12.97 14.14 -11.54
C GLU A 381 12.76 13.66 -12.98
N VAL A 382 11.51 13.30 -13.32
CA VAL A 382 11.15 12.79 -14.66
C VAL A 382 11.32 13.82 -15.77
N ASP A 383 11.41 15.10 -15.41
CA ASP A 383 11.60 16.25 -16.28
C ASP A 383 13.08 16.67 -16.44
N ALA A 384 14.02 16.06 -15.70
CA ALA A 384 15.44 16.38 -15.80
C ALA A 384 16.06 16.23 -17.21
N PRO A 385 15.68 15.24 -18.06
CA PRO A 385 16.23 15.11 -19.41
C PRO A 385 15.42 15.87 -20.48
N LEU A 386 14.40 16.65 -20.10
CA LEU A 386 13.51 17.35 -21.02
C LEU A 386 13.93 18.82 -21.20
N ASP A 387 13.70 19.37 -22.39
CA ASP A 387 13.80 20.81 -22.63
C ASP A 387 12.48 21.53 -22.27
N ASP A 388 12.50 22.86 -22.19
CA ASP A 388 11.34 23.67 -21.78
C ASP A 388 10.06 23.34 -22.57
N HIS A 389 10.19 23.10 -23.88
CA HIS A 389 9.06 22.75 -24.76
C HIS A 389 8.48 21.37 -24.44
N ASN A 390 9.33 20.38 -24.17
CA ASN A 390 8.89 19.03 -23.81
C ASN A 390 8.39 18.95 -22.37
N VAL A 391 8.89 19.79 -21.45
CA VAL A 391 8.33 19.95 -20.11
C VAL A 391 6.92 20.52 -20.16
N GLU A 392 6.64 21.47 -21.07
CA GLU A 392 5.28 21.97 -21.27
C GLU A 392 4.33 20.86 -21.75
N ARG A 393 4.77 20.02 -22.68
CA ARG A 393 4.01 18.85 -23.15
C ARG A 393 3.73 17.86 -22.04
N PHE A 394 4.73 17.59 -21.20
CA PHE A 394 4.56 16.76 -20.01
C PHE A 394 3.53 17.33 -19.03
N CYS A 395 3.58 18.62 -18.73
CA CYS A 395 2.58 19.27 -17.86
C CYS A 395 1.17 19.19 -18.45
N ASN A 396 1.03 19.41 -19.77
CA ASN A 396 -0.26 19.29 -20.46
C ASN A 396 -0.82 17.86 -20.42
N LEU A 397 0.06 16.84 -20.45
CA LEU A 397 -0.32 15.44 -20.30
C LEU A 397 -0.86 15.17 -18.89
N LEU A 398 -0.18 15.67 -17.84
CA LEU A 398 -0.64 15.55 -16.47
C LEU A 398 -2.01 16.19 -16.27
N ASP A 399 -2.22 17.39 -16.82
CA ASP A 399 -3.52 18.07 -16.81
C ASP A 399 -4.61 17.26 -17.52
N ALA A 400 -4.27 16.62 -18.65
CA ALA A 400 -5.18 15.75 -19.38
C ALA A 400 -5.52 14.47 -18.60
N MET A 401 -4.57 13.93 -17.83
CA MET A 401 -4.80 12.76 -16.97
C MET A 401 -5.65 13.12 -15.76
N LEU A 402 -5.37 14.22 -15.07
CA LEU A 402 -6.17 14.72 -13.94
C LEU A 402 -7.65 14.94 -14.30
N LYS A 403 -7.95 15.28 -15.56
CA LYS A 403 -9.33 15.39 -16.05
C LYS A 403 -10.01 14.05 -16.29
N ARG A 404 -9.24 12.98 -16.48
CA ARG A 404 -9.73 11.64 -16.83
C ARG A 404 -9.74 10.68 -15.64
N THR A 405 -8.92 10.91 -14.62
CA THR A 405 -8.78 10.04 -13.44
C THR A 405 -8.70 10.84 -12.14
N ASP A 406 -9.14 10.24 -11.03
CA ASP A 406 -9.02 10.80 -9.68
C ASP A 406 -7.62 10.57 -9.05
N THR A 407 -6.58 10.39 -9.88
CA THR A 407 -5.22 10.10 -9.42
C THR A 407 -4.54 11.36 -8.89
N ARG A 408 -3.94 11.28 -7.70
CA ARG A 408 -3.12 12.36 -7.14
C ARG A 408 -1.67 12.22 -7.59
N PHE A 409 -1.14 13.25 -8.23
CA PHE A 409 0.27 13.29 -8.62
C PHE A 409 1.12 13.98 -7.56
N LEU A 410 2.21 13.34 -7.15
CA LEU A 410 3.26 13.91 -6.32
C LEU A 410 4.53 13.98 -7.17
N ILE A 411 4.99 15.20 -7.47
CA ILE A 411 6.13 15.41 -8.37
C ILE A 411 7.28 16.03 -7.59
N ILE A 412 8.44 15.40 -7.67
CA ILE A 412 9.70 15.90 -7.14
C ILE A 412 10.49 16.43 -8.34
N THR A 413 10.76 17.72 -8.37
CA THR A 413 11.42 18.38 -9.49
C THR A 413 12.15 19.64 -9.01
N HIS A 414 13.17 20.05 -9.76
CA HIS A 414 13.80 21.36 -9.65
C HIS A 414 13.47 22.28 -10.85
N HIS A 415 12.66 21.82 -11.81
CA HIS A 415 12.34 22.54 -13.05
C HIS A 415 11.27 23.63 -12.83
N ALA A 416 11.62 24.88 -13.10
CA ALA A 416 10.76 26.03 -12.80
C ALA A 416 9.40 25.97 -13.49
N LEU A 417 9.36 25.49 -14.74
CA LEU A 417 8.11 25.36 -15.51
C LEU A 417 7.15 24.33 -14.91
N THR A 418 7.66 23.18 -14.46
CA THR A 418 6.88 22.14 -13.78
C THR A 418 6.34 22.67 -12.47
N MET A 419 7.17 23.34 -11.66
CA MET A 419 6.74 23.95 -10.38
C MET A 419 5.62 24.97 -10.55
N ALA A 420 5.67 25.78 -11.62
CA ALA A 420 4.65 26.80 -11.90
C ALA A 420 3.28 26.22 -12.27
N ARG A 421 3.21 24.95 -12.70
CA ARG A 421 1.99 24.28 -13.15
C ARG A 421 1.36 23.37 -12.08
N MET A 422 1.86 23.38 -10.85
CA MET A 422 1.33 22.57 -9.74
C MET A 422 0.34 23.35 -8.87
N ASN A 423 -0.61 22.66 -8.23
CA ASN A 423 -1.57 23.31 -7.33
C ASN A 423 -0.93 23.75 -6.00
N ARG A 424 0.01 22.94 -5.47
CA ARG A 424 0.66 23.17 -4.18
C ARG A 424 2.12 22.72 -4.21
N LEU A 425 3.01 23.55 -3.70
CA LEU A 425 4.43 23.24 -3.58
C LEU A 425 4.79 22.90 -2.14
N TYR A 426 5.61 21.86 -2.00
CA TYR A 426 6.26 21.50 -0.74
C TYR A 426 7.77 21.65 -0.94
N GLY A 427 8.34 22.69 -0.34
CA GLY A 427 9.78 22.91 -0.31
C GLY A 427 10.41 22.16 0.86
N VAL A 428 11.48 21.43 0.60
CA VAL A 428 12.32 20.85 1.66
C VAL A 428 13.50 21.79 1.88
N THR A 429 13.63 22.34 3.08
CA THR A 429 14.76 23.18 3.48
C THR A 429 15.57 22.50 4.57
N MET A 430 16.88 22.76 4.59
CA MET A 430 17.79 22.29 5.64
C MET A 430 18.25 23.49 6.45
N ALA A 431 17.48 23.88 7.46
CA ALA A 431 17.87 24.94 8.39
C ALA A 431 19.05 24.52 9.28
N GLU A 432 19.13 23.23 9.62
CA GLU A 432 20.24 22.61 10.34
C GLU A 432 20.82 21.46 9.53
N ARG A 433 22.14 21.26 9.62
CA ARG A 433 22.83 20.23 8.83
C ARG A 433 22.35 18.83 9.25
N GLY A 434 21.65 18.15 8.35
CA GLY A 434 21.12 16.80 8.58
C GLY A 434 19.67 16.75 9.08
N VAL A 435 19.00 17.89 9.28
CA VAL A 435 17.58 17.95 9.63
C VAL A 435 16.80 18.67 8.53
N SER A 436 16.03 17.89 7.77
CA SER A 436 15.14 18.41 6.73
C SER A 436 13.85 18.92 7.35
N GLN A 437 13.47 20.16 7.04
CA GLN A 437 12.18 20.75 7.39
C GLN A 437 11.32 20.95 6.14
N LEU A 438 10.04 20.61 6.24
CA LEU A 438 9.07 20.77 5.16
C LEU A 438 8.37 22.13 5.30
N VAL A 439 8.40 22.92 4.23
CA VAL A 439 7.67 24.18 4.10
C VAL A 439 6.68 24.01 2.96
N SER A 440 5.43 24.48 3.11
CA SER A 440 4.43 24.37 2.04
C SER A 440 3.94 25.75 1.60
N VAL A 441 3.80 25.94 0.30
CA VAL A 441 3.20 27.13 -0.31
C VAL A 441 2.05 26.69 -1.21
N ASN A 442 0.87 27.28 -1.02
CA ASN A 442 -0.28 27.05 -1.87
C ASN A 442 -0.28 28.07 -3.03
N LEU A 443 -0.06 27.60 -4.26
CA LEU A 443 0.06 28.47 -5.42
C LEU A 443 -1.28 29.09 -5.82
N GLU A 444 -2.38 28.35 -5.69
CA GLU A 444 -3.73 28.85 -6.01
C GLU A 444 -4.16 30.01 -5.09
N GLU A 445 -3.79 29.96 -3.81
CA GLU A 445 -4.07 31.06 -2.86
C GLU A 445 -3.18 32.27 -3.13
N ALA A 446 -1.93 32.06 -3.53
CA ALA A 446 -1.00 33.14 -3.87
C ALA A 446 -1.40 33.89 -5.15
N GLU A 447 -1.91 33.20 -6.18
CA GLU A 447 -2.45 33.85 -7.39
C GLU A 447 -3.70 34.69 -7.09
N ARG A 448 -4.66 34.15 -6.30
CA ARG A 448 -5.87 34.89 -5.89
C ARG A 448 -5.57 36.14 -5.07
N MET A 449 -4.53 36.10 -4.23
CA MET A 449 -4.08 37.28 -3.47
C MET A 449 -3.43 38.34 -4.34
N LYS A 450 -2.83 37.96 -5.47
CA LYS A 450 -2.17 38.88 -6.41
C LYS A 450 -3.15 39.57 -7.36
N GLU A 451 -4.30 38.96 -7.66
CA GLU A 451 -5.38 39.58 -8.43
C GLU A 451 -6.30 40.50 -7.58
N ALA A 452 -6.26 40.36 -6.25
CA ALA A 452 -7.04 41.17 -5.31
C ALA A 452 -6.33 42.47 -4.84
N VAL A 453 -5.11 42.71 -5.33
CA VAL A 453 -4.28 43.90 -5.09
C VAL A 453 -4.04 44.60 -6.42
#